data_AF-A0A5P9WW92-F1
#
_entry.id   AF-A0A5P9WW92-F1
#
_cell.length_a   1.000
_cell.length_b   1.000
_cell.length_c   1.000
_cell.angle_alpha   90.00
_cell.angle_beta   90.00
_cell.angle_gamma   90.00
#
_symmetry.space_group_name_H-M   'P 1'
#
loop_
_entity.id
_entity.type
_entity.pdbx_description
1 polymer ?
#
loop_
_entity_poly.entity_id
_entity_poly.type
_entity_poly.pdbx_seq_one_letter_code
_entity_poly.pdbx_strand_id
1 'polypeptide(L)'
;MSEEHVRRGSGPAGHRTVERLVAAWLEETARHDSEAAGEARDGWERGALSERAAQDLATWVTARVTDTGFGEDEGPYVPGPVRITPTDKETVHAWLRARGHAV
;
A
#
# COMPACT_ATOMS: atom_id res chain seq x y z
N MET A 1 15.90 -13.00 22.06
CA MET A 1 15.31 -12.87 20.71
C MET A 1 14.08 -12.01 20.87
N SER A 2 14.24 -10.71 20.69
CA SER A 2 13.39 -9.69 21.31
C SER A 2 12.08 -9.45 20.57
N GLU A 3 10.98 -9.43 21.32
CA GLU A 3 9.59 -9.16 20.92
C GLU A 3 9.34 -7.69 20.48
N GLU A 4 10.35 -7.02 19.89
CA GLU A 4 10.29 -5.59 19.55
C GLU A 4 9.74 -5.31 18.14
N HIS A 5 9.57 -6.34 17.30
CA HIS A 5 9.08 -6.12 15.92
C HIS A 5 7.55 -6.05 15.77
N VAL A 6 6.76 -6.41 16.79
CA VAL A 6 5.29 -6.54 16.63
C VAL A 6 4.51 -5.22 16.88
N ARG A 7 5.08 -4.22 17.57
CA ARG A 7 4.33 -3.00 17.94
C ARG A 7 4.42 -1.83 16.96
N ARG A 8 5.25 -1.91 15.91
CA ARG A 8 5.54 -0.72 15.07
C ARG A 8 4.60 -0.55 13.86
N GLY A 9 3.80 -1.57 13.50
CA GLY A 9 2.94 -1.54 12.31
C GLY A 9 1.52 -0.96 12.49
N SER A 10 0.99 -0.87 13.71
CA SER A 10 -0.40 -0.46 13.98
C SER A 10 -0.55 0.82 14.81
N GLY A 11 0.54 1.54 15.07
CA GLY A 11 0.50 2.85 15.73
C GLY A 11 -0.03 3.98 14.83
N PRO A 12 -0.24 5.19 15.38
CA PRO A 12 -0.74 6.35 14.61
C PRO A 12 0.10 6.70 13.37
N ALA A 13 1.40 6.42 13.40
CA ALA A 13 2.29 6.58 12.26
C ALA A 13 2.05 5.55 11.14
N GLY A 14 1.72 4.31 11.51
CA GLY A 14 1.34 3.26 10.57
C GLY A 14 0.01 3.58 9.90
N HIS A 15 -0.96 4.12 10.65
CA HIS A 15 -2.24 4.55 10.10
C HIS A 15 -2.08 5.64 9.02
N ARG A 16 -1.32 6.70 9.31
CA ARG A 16 -1.03 7.77 8.32
C ARG A 16 -0.31 7.25 7.07
N THR A 17 0.56 6.26 7.24
CA THR A 17 1.27 5.63 6.12
C THR A 17 0.28 4.89 5.20
N VAL A 18 -0.63 4.11 5.80
CA VAL A 18 -1.67 3.40 5.05
C VAL A 18 -2.62 4.38 4.36
N GLU A 19 -3.11 5.40 5.06
CA GLU A 19 -3.98 6.44 4.48
C GLU A 19 -3.35 7.09 3.24
N ARG A 20 -2.09 7.52 3.35
CA ARG A 20 -1.35 8.13 2.24
C ARG A 20 -1.23 7.18 1.05
N LEU A 21 -0.92 5.90 1.29
CA LEU A 21 -0.72 4.92 0.22
C LEU A 21 -2.03 4.48 -0.42
N VAL A 22 -3.09 4.32 0.36
CA VAL A 22 -4.43 4.03 -0.16
C VAL A 22 -4.91 5.18 -1.04
N ALA A 23 -4.73 6.43 -0.62
CA ALA A 23 -5.09 7.59 -1.44
C ALA A 23 -4.35 7.60 -2.79
N ALA A 24 -3.03 7.41 -2.77
CA ALA A 24 -2.22 7.36 -4.00
C ALA A 24 -2.59 6.17 -4.91
N TRP A 25 -2.89 5.01 -4.33
CA TRP A 25 -3.36 3.84 -5.06
C TRP A 25 -4.73 4.08 -5.71
N LEU A 26 -5.68 4.70 -5.00
CA LEU A 26 -7.00 5.01 -5.53
C LEU A 26 -6.94 6.03 -6.68
N GLU A 27 -6.13 7.08 -6.54
CA GLU A 27 -5.90 8.06 -7.62
C GLU A 27 -5.31 7.41 -8.87
N GLU A 28 -4.40 6.44 -8.69
CA GLU A 28 -3.85 5.70 -9.80
C GLU A 28 -4.84 4.73 -10.43
N THR A 29 -5.51 3.94 -9.60
CA THR A 29 -6.54 3.00 -10.06
C THR A 29 -7.58 3.77 -10.86
N ALA A 30 -8.00 4.95 -10.41
CA ALA A 30 -8.99 5.78 -11.11
C ALA A 30 -8.53 6.24 -12.51
N ARG A 31 -7.21 6.36 -12.76
CA ARG A 31 -6.66 6.68 -14.09
C ARG A 31 -6.77 5.50 -15.06
N HIS A 32 -6.86 4.28 -14.57
CA HIS A 32 -6.92 3.05 -15.37
C HIS A 32 -8.32 2.43 -15.41
N ASP A 33 -9.01 2.44 -14.28
CA ASP A 33 -10.32 1.87 -14.02
C ASP A 33 -11.02 2.67 -12.91
N SER A 34 -11.85 3.62 -13.33
CA SER A 34 -12.60 4.49 -12.41
C SER A 34 -13.67 3.75 -11.61
N GLU A 35 -14.21 2.65 -12.14
CA GLU A 35 -15.23 1.84 -11.45
C GLU A 35 -14.59 1.08 -10.30
N ALA A 36 -13.49 0.37 -10.57
CA ALA A 36 -12.74 -0.33 -9.53
C ALA A 36 -12.22 0.63 -8.44
N ALA A 37 -11.79 1.83 -8.82
CA ALA A 37 -11.39 2.85 -7.85
C ALA A 37 -12.57 3.34 -6.98
N GLY A 38 -13.76 3.47 -7.56
CA GLY A 38 -14.98 3.82 -6.83
C GLY A 38 -15.35 2.76 -5.79
N GLU A 39 -15.39 1.49 -6.19
CA GLU A 39 -15.71 0.38 -5.28
C GLU A 39 -14.69 0.27 -4.13
N ALA A 40 -13.40 0.39 -4.46
CA ALA A 40 -12.33 0.35 -3.47
C ALA A 40 -12.40 1.55 -2.51
N ARG A 41 -12.72 2.75 -3.02
CA ARG A 41 -12.90 3.95 -2.21
C ARG A 41 -14.07 3.82 -1.24
N ASP A 42 -15.21 3.35 -1.73
CA ASP A 42 -16.39 3.07 -0.92
C ASP A 42 -16.09 2.08 0.21
N GLY A 43 -15.33 1.02 -0.09
CA GLY A 43 -14.85 0.07 0.92
C GLY A 43 -13.94 0.75 1.95
N TRP A 44 -12.98 1.53 1.49
CA TRP A 44 -12.07 2.27 2.35
C TRP A 44 -12.80 3.23 3.31
N GLU A 45 -13.75 4.02 2.81
CA GLU A 45 -14.54 4.97 3.61
C GLU A 45 -15.43 4.28 4.64
N ARG A 46 -15.88 3.05 4.38
CA ARG A 46 -16.57 2.19 5.35
C ARG A 46 -15.62 1.47 6.33
N GLY A 47 -14.31 1.65 6.18
CA GLY A 47 -13.28 1.05 7.04
C GLY A 47 -12.91 -0.39 6.68
N ALA A 48 -13.41 -0.93 5.55
CA ALA A 48 -13.18 -2.30 5.12
C ALA A 48 -13.00 -2.40 3.59
N LEU A 49 -11.78 -2.73 3.16
CA LEU A 49 -11.52 -3.08 1.76
C LEU A 49 -12.13 -4.46 1.45
N SER A 50 -12.62 -4.64 0.23
CA SER A 50 -12.93 -5.97 -0.28
C SER A 50 -11.65 -6.80 -0.40
N GLU A 51 -11.77 -8.14 -0.43
CA GLU A 51 -10.61 -9.03 -0.59
C GLU A 51 -9.82 -8.71 -1.87
N ARG A 52 -10.54 -8.43 -2.97
CA ARG A 52 -9.94 -8.00 -4.23
C ARG A 52 -9.17 -6.69 -4.08
N ALA A 53 -9.80 -5.66 -3.49
CA ALA A 53 -9.16 -4.36 -3.27
C ALA A 53 -7.92 -4.47 -2.36
N ALA A 54 -7.98 -5.33 -1.34
CA ALA A 54 -6.85 -5.65 -0.47
C ALA A 54 -5.68 -6.28 -1.24
N GLN A 55 -5.98 -7.26 -2.11
CA GLN A 55 -4.98 -7.93 -2.94
C GLN A 55 -4.37 -6.97 -3.98
N ASP A 56 -5.20 -6.13 -4.61
CA ASP A 56 -4.76 -5.14 -5.58
C ASP A 56 -3.85 -4.10 -4.93
N LEU A 57 -4.20 -3.62 -3.73
CA LEU A 57 -3.35 -2.73 -2.93
C LEU A 57 -2.01 -3.39 -2.56
N ALA A 58 -2.03 -4.64 -2.09
CA ALA A 58 -0.80 -5.39 -1.75
C ALA A 58 0.11 -5.58 -2.97
N THR A 59 -0.48 -5.89 -4.12
CA THR A 59 0.21 -6.04 -5.39
C THR A 59 0.81 -4.71 -5.83
N TRP A 60 0.04 -3.62 -5.73
CA TRP A 60 0.46 -2.26 -6.09
C TRP A 60 1.64 -1.77 -5.23
N VAL A 61 1.60 -1.95 -3.90
CA VAL A 61 2.74 -1.58 -3.03
C VAL A 61 3.94 -2.46 -3.31
N THR A 62 3.75 -3.76 -3.59
CA THR A 62 4.85 -4.69 -3.89
C THR A 62 5.54 -4.34 -5.20
N ALA A 63 4.78 -4.04 -6.25
CA ALA A 63 5.31 -3.63 -7.54
C ALA A 63 6.11 -2.31 -7.48
N ARG A 64 5.81 -1.46 -6.49
CA ARG A 64 6.46 -0.16 -6.27
C ARG A 64 7.59 -0.17 -5.25
N VAL A 65 7.73 -1.25 -4.47
CA VAL A 65 8.89 -1.45 -3.59
C VAL A 65 10.09 -1.87 -4.43
N THR A 66 10.58 -0.92 -5.23
CA THR A 66 11.83 -1.07 -6.01
C THR A 66 12.30 0.25 -6.61
N ASP A 67 11.68 1.40 -6.30
CA ASP A 67 12.09 2.67 -6.91
C ASP A 67 13.26 3.36 -6.19
N THR A 68 13.73 2.82 -5.05
CA THR A 68 14.97 3.32 -4.45
C THR A 68 15.94 2.22 -4.04
N GLY A 69 16.95 2.04 -4.90
CA GLY A 69 18.30 1.69 -4.48
C GLY A 69 18.79 0.35 -5.01
N PHE A 70 19.31 0.33 -6.24
CA PHE A 70 20.65 -0.21 -6.57
C PHE A 70 21.01 0.11 -8.03
N GLY A 71 22.06 0.89 -8.24
CA GLY A 71 22.82 0.96 -9.50
C GLY A 71 22.58 2.20 -10.36
N GLU A 72 23.66 2.91 -10.68
CA GLU A 72 23.78 4.01 -11.64
C GLU A 72 23.56 3.57 -13.11
N ASP A 73 22.67 2.62 -13.35
CA ASP A 73 22.39 2.00 -14.66
C ASP A 73 20.85 1.81 -14.79
N GLU A 74 20.14 2.92 -14.95
CA GLU A 74 18.69 3.00 -14.79
C GLU A 74 17.95 2.73 -16.12
N GLY A 75 17.13 1.67 -16.14
CA GLY A 75 15.93 1.64 -16.98
C GLY A 75 15.00 2.81 -16.61
N PRO A 76 14.01 3.17 -17.43
CA PRO A 76 13.27 4.42 -17.25
C PRO A 76 12.58 4.46 -15.88
N TYR A 77 13.04 5.38 -15.03
CA TYR A 77 12.31 5.86 -13.85
C TYR A 77 10.86 6.12 -14.23
N VAL A 78 9.92 5.44 -13.56
CA VAL A 78 8.50 5.72 -13.74
C VAL A 78 8.09 6.63 -12.58
N PRO A 79 7.92 7.94 -12.80
CA PRO A 79 7.46 8.84 -11.75
C PRO A 79 6.11 8.38 -11.19
N GLY A 80 6.13 7.81 -9.99
CA GLY A 80 4.94 7.60 -9.17
C GLY A 80 4.71 8.82 -8.26
N PRO A 81 3.45 9.17 -7.94
CA PRO A 81 3.16 10.32 -7.08
C PRO A 81 3.65 10.15 -5.63
N VAL A 82 3.99 8.91 -5.23
CA VAL A 82 4.50 8.59 -3.90
C VAL A 82 5.67 7.61 -3.99
N ARG A 83 6.76 7.94 -3.27
CA ARG A 83 7.87 7.01 -3.02
C ARG A 83 7.43 5.99 -1.98
N ILE A 84 7.56 4.70 -2.29
CA ILE A 84 7.21 3.59 -1.41
C ILE A 84 8.48 2.88 -0.96
N THR A 85 8.72 2.88 0.34
CA THR A 85 9.84 2.15 0.94
C THR A 85 9.44 0.71 1.28
N PRO A 86 10.41 -0.20 1.45
CA PRO A 86 10.13 -1.54 1.98
C PRO A 86 9.34 -1.51 3.30
N THR A 87 9.63 -0.55 4.19
CA THR A 87 8.92 -0.35 5.45
C THR A 87 7.46 0.05 5.24
N ASP A 88 7.16 0.89 4.24
CA ASP A 88 5.78 1.27 3.93
C ASP A 88 4.97 0.07 3.46
N LYS A 89 5.53 -0.79 2.60
CA LYS A 89 4.90 -2.04 2.17
C LYS A 89 4.64 -2.99 3.33
N GLU A 90 5.63 -3.22 4.20
CA GLU A 90 5.44 -4.07 5.38
C GLU A 90 4.34 -3.50 6.29
N THR A 91 4.24 -2.17 6.42
CA THR A 91 3.17 -1.50 7.17
C THR A 91 1.80 -1.77 6.57
N VAL A 92 1.67 -1.68 5.24
CA VAL A 92 0.41 -1.98 4.53
C VAL A 92 0.05 -3.46 4.66
N HIS A 93 1.00 -4.37 4.46
CA HIS A 93 0.75 -5.81 4.59
C HIS A 93 0.33 -6.18 6.02
N ALA A 94 0.96 -5.60 7.04
CA ALA A 94 0.56 -5.79 8.43
C ALA A 94 -0.86 -5.26 8.69
N TRP A 95 -1.21 -4.09 8.15
CA TRP A 95 -2.54 -3.49 8.26
C TRP A 95 -3.64 -4.34 7.58
N LEU A 96 -3.32 -4.95 6.43
CA LEU A 96 -4.21 -5.85 5.69
C LEU A 96 -4.41 -7.18 6.44
N ARG A 97 -3.33 -7.80 6.94
CA ARG A 97 -3.41 -9.02 7.74
C ARG A 97 -4.17 -8.84 9.04
N ALA A 98 -4.02 -7.69 9.70
CA ALA A 98 -4.79 -7.34 10.89
C ALA A 98 -6.31 -7.24 10.64
N ARG A 99 -6.72 -7.11 9.37
CA ARG A 99 -8.12 -7.10 8.93
C ARG A 99 -8.59 -8.44 8.36
N GLY A 100 -7.74 -9.47 8.41
CA GLY A 100 -8.06 -10.81 7.94
C GLY A 100 -7.77 -11.07 6.46
N HIS A 101 -7.09 -10.17 5.75
CA HIS A 101 -6.70 -10.41 4.37
C HIS A 101 -5.43 -11.26 4.27
N ALA A 102 -5.44 -12.26 3.39
CA ALA A 102 -4.29 -13.10 3.09
C ALA A 102 -3.42 -12.43 2.01
N VAL A 103 -2.42 -11.65 2.46
CA VAL A 103 -1.45 -10.94 1.61
C VAL A 103 -0.02 -11.24 2.00
#